data_AF-A0A956T8T5-F1
#
_entry.id   AF-A0A956T8T5-F1
#
_cell.length_a   1.000
_cell.length_b   1.000
_cell.length_c   1.000
_cell.angle_alpha   90.00
_cell.angle_beta   90.00
_cell.angle_gamma   90.00
#
_symmetry.space_group_name_H-M   'P 1'
#
loop_
_entity.id
_entity.type
_entity.pdbx_description
1 polymer ?
#
loop_
_entity_poly.entity_id
_entity_poly.type
_entity_poly.pdbx_seq_one_letter_code
_entity_poly.pdbx_strand_id
1 'polypeptide(L)'
;MKEAEFQLVSDHSPAGDQPQAIEALIKGLDRGDRCQTLLGVTGSGKTYTMANVIAAQNRPALVMAHNKTLAAQLYSEFTEFFPENAVAYFVSYYD
;
A
#
# COMPACT_ATOMS: atom_id res chain seq x y z
N MET A 1 1.15 -1.50 25.22
CA MET A 1 1.67 -0.50 24.26
C MET A 1 0.62 -0.39 23.18
N LYS A 2 0.12 0.80 22.82
CA LYS A 2 -0.76 0.91 21.65
C LYS A 2 0.09 0.51 20.44
N GLU A 3 -0.25 -0.57 19.76
CA GLU A 3 0.29 -0.85 18.44
C GLU A 3 0.01 0.39 17.58
N ALA A 4 1.05 0.96 16.98
CA ALA A 4 0.90 2.15 16.16
C ALA A 4 0.04 1.77 14.95
N GLU A 5 -1.19 2.29 14.90
CA GLU A 5 -2.14 2.05 13.82
C GLU A 5 -1.71 2.82 12.58
N PHE A 6 -1.81 2.20 11.40
CA PHE A 6 -1.59 2.89 10.13
C PHE A 6 -2.67 3.94 9.90
N GLN A 7 -2.28 5.21 9.76
CA GLN A 7 -3.17 6.34 9.56
C GLN A 7 -3.09 6.80 8.10
N LEU A 8 -3.99 6.28 7.28
CA LEU A 8 -4.11 6.69 5.89
C LEU A 8 -4.70 8.10 5.79
N VAL A 9 -3.94 9.03 5.22
CA VAL A 9 -4.35 10.42 4.93
C VAL A 9 -4.50 10.57 3.41
N SER A 10 -5.64 11.10 2.96
CA SER A 10 -5.93 11.37 1.56
C SER A 10 -7.14 12.31 1.44
N ASP A 11 -7.10 13.24 0.48
CA ASP A 11 -8.24 14.09 0.12
C ASP A 11 -9.30 13.36 -0.73
N HIS A 12 -9.01 12.11 -1.13
CA HIS A 12 -9.84 11.31 -2.01
C HIS A 12 -10.31 10.03 -1.33
N SER A 13 -11.58 9.68 -1.52
CA SER A 13 -12.10 8.36 -1.15
C SER A 13 -11.89 7.34 -2.27
N PRO A 14 -11.79 6.03 -1.96
CA PRO A 14 -11.74 4.99 -2.98
C PRO A 14 -12.90 5.11 -3.98
N ALA A 15 -12.61 5.02 -5.27
CA ALA A 15 -13.58 5.23 -6.34
C ALA A 15 -13.47 4.16 -7.46
N GLY A 16 -14.48 4.07 -8.31
CA GLY A 16 -14.54 3.05 -9.37
C GLY A 16 -14.50 1.64 -8.78
N ASP A 17 -13.60 0.80 -9.30
CA ASP A 17 -13.45 -0.59 -8.85
C ASP A 17 -12.58 -0.74 -7.57
N GLN A 18 -11.99 0.35 -7.07
CA GLN A 18 -11.10 0.31 -5.90
C GLN A 18 -11.77 -0.25 -4.64
N PRO A 19 -13.00 0.15 -4.24
CA PRO A 19 -13.63 -0.37 -3.03
C PRO A 19 -13.77 -1.90 -3.05
N GLN A 20 -14.20 -2.47 -4.18
CA GLN A 20 -14.37 -3.91 -4.34
C GLN A 20 -13.01 -4.62 -4.33
N ALA A 21 -11.99 -4.06 -4.97
CA ALA A 21 -10.64 -4.63 -4.96
C ALA A 21 -10.03 -4.64 -3.55
N ILE A 22 -10.20 -3.54 -2.80
CA ILE A 22 -9.75 -3.43 -1.39
C ILE A 22 -10.43 -4.51 -0.54
N GLU A 23 -11.76 -4.61 -0.62
CA GLU A 23 -12.52 -5.59 0.16
C GLU A 23 -12.12 -7.03 -0.18
N ALA A 24 -11.94 -7.36 -1.46
CA ALA A 24 -11.54 -8.69 -1.90
C ALA A 24 -10.16 -9.09 -1.36
N LEU A 25 -9.19 -8.17 -1.41
CA LEU A 25 -7.83 -8.40 -0.91
C LEU A 25 -7.81 -8.59 0.61
N ILE A 26 -8.53 -7.74 1.36
CA ILE A 26 -8.70 -7.84 2.81
C ILE A 26 -9.29 -9.21 3.17
N LYS A 27 -10.39 -9.61 2.53
CA LYS A 27 -11.01 -10.92 2.78
C LYS A 27 -10.07 -12.07 2.49
N GLY A 28 -9.24 -11.98 1.45
CA GLY A 28 -8.23 -13.01 1.19
C GLY A 28 -7.16 -13.09 2.27
N LEU A 29 -6.71 -11.94 2.79
CA LEU A 29 -5.75 -11.92 3.90
C LEU A 29 -6.36 -12.50 5.17
N ASP A 30 -7.61 -12.17 5.48
CA ASP A 30 -8.34 -12.69 6.65
C ASP A 30 -8.59 -14.20 6.56
N ARG A 31 -8.78 -14.73 5.35
CA ARG A 31 -8.85 -16.19 5.10
C ARG A 31 -7.49 -16.89 5.24
N GLY A 32 -6.39 -16.15 5.29
CA GLY A 32 -5.03 -16.69 5.31
C GLY A 32 -4.47 -17.03 3.93
N ASP A 33 -5.03 -16.48 2.85
CA ASP A 33 -4.52 -16.69 1.49
C ASP A 33 -3.09 -16.13 1.39
N ARG A 34 -2.13 -17.02 1.12
CA ARG A 34 -0.70 -16.66 1.08
C ARG A 34 -0.33 -15.81 -0.13
N CYS A 35 -1.03 -15.98 -1.24
CA CYS A 35 -0.76 -15.33 -2.51
C CYS A 35 -2.05 -14.78 -3.09
N GLN A 36 -2.05 -13.50 -3.48
CA GLN A 36 -3.17 -12.83 -4.13
C GLN A 36 -2.63 -11.90 -5.22
N THR A 37 -3.43 -11.65 -6.26
CA THR A 37 -3.06 -10.79 -7.39
C THR A 37 -4.09 -9.69 -7.58
N LEU A 38 -3.65 -8.43 -7.50
CA LEU A 38 -4.45 -7.27 -7.90
C LEU A 38 -4.28 -7.02 -9.40
N LEU A 39 -5.28 -7.39 -10.20
CA LEU A 39 -5.32 -7.07 -11.63
C LEU A 39 -5.89 -5.66 -11.82
N GLY A 40 -5.02 -4.68 -12.06
CA GLY A 40 -5.41 -3.28 -12.25
C GLY A 40 -4.73 -2.64 -13.45
N VAL A 41 -5.50 -1.90 -14.24
CA VAL A 41 -5.00 -1.14 -15.40
C VAL A 41 -4.10 0.02 -14.96
N THR A 42 -3.31 0.58 -15.87
CA THR A 42 -2.52 1.79 -15.60
C THR A 42 -3.45 2.97 -15.29
N GLY A 43 -3.10 3.79 -14.29
CA GLY A 43 -3.92 4.94 -13.88
C GLY A 43 -5.08 4.60 -12.92
N SER A 44 -5.32 3.33 -12.58
CA SER A 44 -6.41 2.94 -11.66
C SER A 44 -6.14 3.23 -10.18
N GLY A 45 -5.03 3.88 -9.83
CA GLY A 45 -4.67 4.17 -8.44
C GLY A 45 -4.25 2.95 -7.62
N LYS A 46 -3.48 2.01 -8.19
CA LYS A 46 -3.05 0.78 -7.51
C LYS A 46 -2.33 1.03 -6.18
N THR A 47 -1.50 2.06 -6.08
CA THR A 47 -0.82 2.40 -4.83
C THR A 47 -1.83 2.78 -3.74
N TYR A 48 -2.83 3.59 -4.07
CA TYR A 48 -3.87 3.99 -3.13
C TYR A 48 -4.75 2.81 -2.69
N THR A 49 -5.08 1.89 -3.62
CA THR A 49 -5.71 0.60 -3.28
C THR A 49 -4.88 -0.18 -2.26
N MET A 50 -3.58 -0.32 -2.49
CA MET A 50 -2.70 -1.05 -1.56
C MET A 50 -2.51 -0.32 -0.23
N ALA A 51 -2.50 1.02 -0.21
CA ALA A 51 -2.47 1.80 1.02
C ALA A 51 -3.69 1.54 1.90
N ASN A 52 -4.89 1.50 1.30
CA ASN A 52 -6.12 1.13 2.02
C ASN A 52 -6.04 -0.29 2.61
N VAL A 53 -5.50 -1.25 1.85
CA VAL A 53 -5.32 -2.63 2.34
C VAL A 53 -4.33 -2.69 3.50
N ILE A 54 -3.20 -1.97 3.42
CA ILE A 54 -2.19 -1.89 4.49
C ILE A 54 -2.80 -1.28 5.75
N ALA A 55 -3.54 -0.17 5.60
CA ALA A 55 -4.20 0.51 6.72
C ALA A 55 -5.21 -0.41 7.42
N ALA A 56 -6.08 -1.06 6.65
CA ALA A 56 -7.12 -1.94 7.19
C ALA A 56 -6.56 -3.20 7.90
N GLN A 57 -5.47 -3.77 7.37
CA GLN A 57 -4.86 -4.97 7.94
C GLN A 57 -3.93 -4.67 9.10
N ASN A 58 -3.49 -3.41 9.23
CA ASN A 58 -2.64 -2.91 10.30
C ASN A 58 -1.41 -3.79 10.61
N ARG A 59 -0.69 -4.20 9.55
CA ARG A 59 0.49 -5.07 9.63
C ARG A 59 1.69 -4.42 8.93
N PRO A 60 2.92 -4.58 9.44
CA PRO A 60 4.12 -4.13 8.73
C PRO A 60 4.17 -4.72 7.32
N ALA A 61 4.39 -3.86 6.32
CA ALA A 61 4.38 -4.22 4.91
C ALA A 61 5.74 -3.95 4.26
N LEU A 62 6.18 -4.85 3.38
CA LEU A 62 7.33 -4.66 2.50
C LEU A 62 6.85 -4.53 1.07
N VAL A 63 7.08 -3.37 0.46
CA VAL A 63 6.77 -3.13 -0.96
C VAL A 63 8.06 -3.26 -1.76
N MET A 64 8.06 -4.19 -2.73
CA MET A 64 9.23 -4.45 -3.60
C MET A 64 8.99 -3.88 -4.99
N ALA A 65 9.94 -3.10 -5.48
CA ALA A 65 9.93 -2.54 -6.83
C ALA A 65 11.13 -3.06 -7.63
N HIS A 66 10.95 -3.19 -8.94
CA HIS A 66 11.98 -3.78 -9.82
C HIS A 66 13.11 -2.83 -10.20
N ASN A 67 13.01 -1.53 -9.85
CA ASN A 67 14.04 -0.53 -10.12
C ASN A 67 13.99 0.63 -9.11
N LYS A 68 15.08 1.38 -9.01
CA LYS A 68 15.26 2.51 -8.07
C LYS A 68 14.27 3.65 -8.33
N THR A 69 13.93 3.95 -9.59
CA THR A 69 13.01 5.04 -9.94
C THR A 69 11.60 4.78 -9.42
N LEU A 70 11.06 3.58 -9.67
CA LEU A 70 9.74 3.17 -9.18
C LEU A 70 9.75 3.02 -7.66
N ALA A 71 10.84 2.54 -7.08
CA ALA A 71 10.97 2.46 -5.63
C ALA A 71 10.88 3.86 -4.98
N ALA A 72 11.55 4.86 -5.54
CA ALA A 72 11.49 6.23 -5.07
C ALA A 72 10.09 6.86 -5.24
N GLN A 73 9.42 6.59 -6.37
CA GLN A 73 8.04 7.02 -6.60
C GLN A 73 7.08 6.46 -5.55
N LEU A 74 7.13 5.14 -5.33
CA LEU A 74 6.30 4.47 -4.33
C LEU A 74 6.60 4.98 -2.92
N TYR A 75 7.87 5.20 -2.60
CA TYR A 75 8.26 5.79 -1.31
C TYR A 75 7.64 7.17 -1.09
N SER A 76 7.67 8.05 -2.10
CA SER A 76 7.01 9.37 -2.03
C SER A 76 5.50 9.23 -1.82
N GLU A 77 4.83 8.42 -2.65
CA GLU A 77 3.38 8.20 -2.56
C GLU A 77 2.97 7.63 -1.19
N PHE A 78 3.68 6.62 -0.67
CA PHE A 78 3.39 6.06 0.65
C PHE A 78 3.70 7.04 1.79
N THR A 79 4.71 7.89 1.66
CA THR A 79 5.01 8.93 2.67
C THR A 79 3.88 9.96 2.73
N GLU A 80 3.33 10.34 1.58
CA GLU A 80 2.15 11.22 1.50
C GLU A 80 0.89 10.56 2.08
N PHE A 81 0.68 9.27 1.82
CA PHE A 81 -0.46 8.51 2.36
C PHE A 81 -0.35 8.24 3.86
N PHE A 82 0.86 8.12 4.41
CA PHE A 82 1.08 7.75 5.81
C PHE A 82 2.05 8.72 6.51
N PRO A 83 1.71 10.01 6.60
CA PRO A 83 2.63 11.03 7.12
C PRO A 83 2.96 10.85 8.61
N GLU A 84 2.07 10.17 9.35
CA GLU A 84 2.22 9.88 10.79
C GLU A 84 2.77 8.47 11.08
N ASN A 85 3.14 7.69 10.05
CA ASN A 85 3.73 6.37 10.21
C ASN A 85 5.16 6.31 9.64
N ALA A 86 5.91 5.29 10.07
CA ALA A 86 7.26 5.07 9.60
C ALA A 86 7.26 4.47 8.18
N VAL A 87 7.43 5.33 7.17
CA VAL A 87 7.70 4.93 5.78
C VAL A 87 9.20 5.02 5.55
N ALA A 88 9.83 3.91 5.14
CA ALA A 88 11.27 3.80 4.99
C ALA A 88 11.66 3.39 3.57
N TYR A 89 12.84 3.84 3.14
CA TYR A 89 13.41 3.53 1.83
C TYR A 89 14.67 2.69 1.97
N PHE A 90 14.70 1.52 1.33
CA PHE A 90 15.82 0.58 1.40
C PHE A 90 16.24 0.11 0.01
N VAL A 91 17.37 0.63 -0.48
CA VAL A 91 17.98 0.28 -1.77
C VAL A 91 19.51 0.22 -1.61
N SER A 92 20.20 -0.37 -2.58
CA SER A 92 21.65 -0.25 -2.67
C SER A 92 22.06 1.23 -2.72
N TYR A 93 22.97 1.63 -1.84
CA TYR A 93 23.60 2.95 -1.84
C TYR A 93 24.70 3.07 -2.90
N TYR A 94 25.12 1.95 -3.49
CA TYR A 94 25.94 1.95 -4.70
C TYR A 94 25.04 2.08 -5.93
N ASP A 95 25.50 2.87 -6.89
CA ASP A 95 24.83 3.07 -8.17
C ASP A 95 24.77 1.81 -9.03
#